data_AF-A0A3S5DLA4-F1
#
_entry.id   AF-A0A3S5DLA4-F1
#
_cell.length_a   1.000
_cell.length_b   1.000
_cell.length_c   1.000
_cell.angle_alpha   90.00
_cell.angle_beta   90.00
_cell.angle_gamma   90.00
#
_symmetry.space_group_name_H-M   'P 1'
#
loop_
_entity.id
_entity.type
_entity.pdbx_description
1 polymer ?
#
loop_
_entity_poly.entity_id
_entity_poly.type
_entity_poly.pdbx_seq_one_letter_code
_entity_poly.pdbx_strand_id
1 'polypeptide(L)'
;MATHADRKELFLKAGRLIVELAKRHYEGEDYSILPRGIATKQAFENAMSLDVAMGGSTNTVLHLLAAASEAGVDFKMADIDRISRGVPCLSKVAPATQKYHMEDVHRAGGVIGILAELDRAGLIHRDVATVHSPSLGAAIEQWDVMRHGEGSEPHRLFRAAPGGVATTIAFSQSMRYPTLDDDRAEGCIRDQAHAYSQDGGLAVLYGNIAERGCIVKTAGVDESILKFIGRARIFESQDAAVEGILADQIVAGDIVIIRYEGPKGGPGMQEMLYPTSYLKSKGLGKACALLTDGRFSGGTSGLSIGHASPEAAEGGAIGLAQEGDTVEIDIPNRRIHLAVSDEELAKRRAAMEAKGRDAWKPLGRERVVSPALRAYAAMTTSADTGAVRDVSQVERK
;
A
#
# COMPACT_ATOMS: atom_id res chain seq x y z
N MET A 1 7.29 19.07 11.28
CA MET A 1 7.99 19.69 10.12
C MET A 1 7.10 20.50 9.16
N ALA A 2 5.78 20.25 9.07
CA ALA A 2 4.92 20.93 8.09
C ALA A 2 4.94 22.48 8.16
N THR A 3 5.16 23.03 9.35
CA THR A 3 5.20 24.47 9.63
C THR A 3 6.60 25.08 9.48
N HIS A 4 7.59 24.30 9.01
CA HIS A 4 8.97 24.78 8.87
C HIS A 4 9.09 25.85 7.76
N ALA A 5 9.89 26.89 8.00
CA ALA A 5 10.04 28.05 7.12
C ALA A 5 10.53 27.67 5.71
N ASP A 6 11.44 26.70 5.59
CA ASP A 6 11.94 26.19 4.29
C ASP A 6 10.82 25.69 3.37
N ARG A 7 9.66 25.27 3.92
CA ARG A 7 8.53 24.86 3.07
C ARG A 7 8.01 26.03 2.23
N LYS A 8 8.13 27.28 2.69
CA LYS A 8 7.70 28.46 1.92
C LYS A 8 8.43 28.52 0.58
N GLU A 9 9.75 28.37 0.61
CA GLU A 9 10.55 28.37 -0.62
C GLU A 9 10.23 27.17 -1.52
N LEU A 10 9.89 26.01 -0.95
CA LEU A 10 9.42 24.87 -1.75
C LEU A 10 8.12 25.20 -2.50
N PHE A 11 7.14 25.83 -1.85
CA PHE A 11 5.89 26.26 -2.51
C PHE A 11 6.16 27.31 -3.59
N LEU A 12 7.00 28.31 -3.32
CA LEU A 12 7.35 29.34 -4.30
C LEU A 12 8.11 28.75 -5.49
N LYS A 13 9.04 27.81 -5.25
CA LYS A 13 9.78 27.09 -6.29
C LYS A 13 8.83 26.27 -7.16
N ALA A 14 7.87 25.54 -6.56
CA ALA A 14 6.87 24.80 -7.32
C ALA A 14 6.02 25.70 -8.22
N GLY A 15 5.60 26.87 -7.72
CA GLY A 15 4.85 27.86 -8.51
C GLY A 15 5.65 28.45 -9.68
N ARG A 16 6.95 28.69 -9.51
CA ARG A 16 7.84 29.13 -10.60
C ARG A 16 8.07 28.01 -11.61
N LEU A 17 8.33 26.80 -11.11
CA LEU A 17 8.65 25.63 -11.92
C LEU A 17 7.49 25.24 -12.84
N ILE A 18 6.24 25.26 -12.37
CA ILE A 18 5.12 24.90 -13.25
C ILE A 18 4.96 25.87 -14.44
N VAL A 19 5.27 27.15 -14.24
CA VAL A 19 5.28 28.14 -15.34
C VAL A 19 6.44 27.86 -16.30
N GLU A 20 7.62 27.51 -15.78
CA GLU A 20 8.77 27.12 -16.60
C GLU A 20 8.47 25.86 -17.42
N LEU A 21 7.89 24.82 -16.82
CA LEU A 21 7.49 23.59 -17.53
C LEU A 21 6.45 23.87 -18.61
N ALA A 22 5.48 24.76 -18.35
CA ALA A 22 4.52 25.19 -19.36
C ALA A 22 5.21 25.87 -20.55
N LYS A 23 6.19 26.75 -20.31
CA LYS A 23 6.97 27.37 -21.39
C LYS A 23 7.79 26.36 -22.16
N ARG A 24 8.48 25.43 -21.49
CA ARG A 24 9.22 24.35 -22.15
C ARG A 24 8.33 23.55 -23.09
N HIS A 25 7.11 23.25 -22.69
CA HIS A 25 6.16 22.53 -23.53
C HIS A 25 5.64 23.37 -24.70
N TYR A 26 5.07 24.55 -24.43
CA TYR A 26 4.37 25.34 -25.45
C TYR A 26 5.30 26.15 -26.36
N GLU A 27 6.45 26.58 -25.86
CA GLU A 27 7.44 27.38 -26.60
C GLU A 27 8.61 26.53 -27.11
N GLY A 28 8.98 25.48 -26.37
CA GLY A 28 10.13 24.62 -26.67
C GLY A 28 9.78 23.23 -27.19
N GLU A 29 8.49 22.92 -27.39
CA GLU A 29 7.99 21.62 -27.86
C GLU A 29 8.46 20.42 -27.01
N ASP A 30 8.71 20.64 -25.73
CA ASP A 30 9.16 19.59 -24.81
C ASP A 30 7.97 18.78 -24.28
N TYR A 31 7.72 17.63 -24.89
CA TYR A 31 6.67 16.69 -24.45
C TYR A 31 7.12 15.78 -23.29
N SER A 32 8.41 15.73 -22.97
CA SER A 32 8.96 14.84 -21.93
C SER A 32 8.47 15.20 -20.52
N ILE A 33 8.10 16.46 -20.30
CA ILE A 33 7.66 16.99 -19.00
C ILE A 33 6.16 16.81 -18.74
N LEU A 34 5.40 16.33 -19.73
CA LEU A 34 3.97 16.07 -19.56
C LEU A 34 3.76 14.91 -18.58
N PRO A 35 2.61 14.84 -17.88
CA PRO A 35 2.34 13.76 -16.93
C PRO A 35 2.56 12.35 -17.51
N ARG A 36 2.14 12.10 -18.76
CA ARG A 36 2.36 10.81 -19.46
C ARG A 36 3.78 10.63 -20.01
N GLY A 37 4.54 11.71 -20.19
CA GLY A 37 5.97 11.66 -20.50
C GLY A 37 6.80 11.22 -19.29
N ILE A 38 6.36 11.58 -18.09
CA ILE A 38 7.02 11.22 -16.81
C ILE A 38 6.52 9.88 -16.28
N ALA A 39 5.21 9.65 -16.26
CA ALA A 39 4.57 8.46 -15.70
C ALA A 39 4.72 7.25 -16.65
N THR A 40 5.95 6.81 -16.86
CA THR A 40 6.33 5.64 -17.64
C THR A 40 6.32 4.38 -16.77
N LYS A 41 6.42 3.20 -17.40
CA LYS A 41 6.56 1.92 -16.69
C LYS A 41 7.69 1.97 -15.65
N GLN A 42 8.85 2.46 -16.05
CA GLN A 42 10.03 2.59 -15.20
C GLN A 42 9.80 3.55 -14.03
N ALA A 43 9.00 4.61 -14.22
CA ALA A 43 8.61 5.51 -13.13
C ALA A 43 7.73 4.79 -12.10
N PHE A 44 6.78 3.96 -12.54
CA PHE A 44 5.97 3.13 -11.64
C PHE A 44 6.80 2.06 -10.94
N GLU A 45 7.77 1.45 -11.62
CA GLU A 45 8.71 0.49 -10.99
C GLU A 45 9.58 1.16 -9.92
N ASN A 46 10.09 2.37 -10.17
CA ASN A 46 10.80 3.16 -9.17
C ASN A 46 9.91 3.52 -7.98
N ALA A 47 8.68 3.96 -8.24
CA ALA A 47 7.72 4.33 -7.19
C ALA A 47 7.36 3.12 -6.31
N MET A 48 7.15 1.95 -6.93
CA MET A 48 6.87 0.72 -6.19
C MET A 48 8.10 0.24 -5.41
N SER A 49 9.31 0.35 -5.98
CA SER A 49 10.55 -0.01 -5.28
C SER A 49 10.74 0.84 -4.03
N LEU A 50 10.49 2.16 -4.11
CA LEU A 50 10.49 3.04 -2.95
C LEU A 50 9.47 2.60 -1.89
N ASP A 51 8.22 2.35 -2.28
CA ASP A 51 7.15 1.99 -1.34
C ASP A 51 7.41 0.62 -0.68
N VAL A 52 7.92 -0.37 -1.42
CA VAL A 52 8.38 -1.66 -0.87
C VAL A 52 9.53 -1.47 0.13
N ALA A 53 10.51 -0.64 -0.21
CA ALA A 53 11.68 -0.40 0.64
C ALA A 53 11.33 0.25 1.98
N MET A 54 10.24 1.02 2.01
CA MET A 54 9.70 1.64 3.22
C MET A 54 8.72 0.76 4.00
N GLY A 55 8.31 -0.37 3.43
CA GLY A 55 7.12 -1.09 3.89
C GLY A 55 5.92 -0.15 3.97
N GLY A 56 5.63 0.51 2.86
CA GLY A 56 4.62 1.56 2.73
C GLY A 56 3.19 1.09 3.01
N SER A 57 2.21 1.89 2.60
CA SER A 57 0.80 1.52 2.76
C SER A 57 0.40 0.52 1.69
N THR A 58 -0.36 -0.51 2.05
CA THR A 58 -0.96 -1.40 1.05
C THR A 58 -1.89 -0.64 0.08
N ASN A 59 -2.43 0.52 0.49
CA ASN A 59 -3.18 1.42 -0.38
C ASN A 59 -2.35 1.97 -1.54
N THR A 60 -1.03 2.09 -1.40
CA THR A 60 -0.15 2.58 -2.48
C THR A 60 -0.25 1.67 -3.70
N VAL A 61 -0.37 0.34 -3.50
CA VAL A 61 -0.60 -0.63 -4.59
C VAL A 61 -1.85 -0.26 -5.39
N LEU A 62 -2.98 -0.03 -4.71
CA LEU A 62 -4.24 0.34 -5.36
C LEU A 62 -4.09 1.64 -6.16
N HIS A 63 -3.46 2.66 -5.58
CA HIS A 63 -3.28 3.96 -6.20
C HIS A 63 -2.30 3.95 -7.39
N LEU A 64 -1.21 3.19 -7.31
CA LEU A 64 -0.26 3.05 -8.41
C LEU A 64 -0.87 2.30 -9.59
N LEU A 65 -1.62 1.22 -9.33
CA LEU A 65 -2.36 0.51 -10.38
C LEU A 65 -3.39 1.41 -11.06
N ALA A 66 -4.12 2.20 -10.27
CA ALA A 66 -5.09 3.16 -10.81
C ALA A 66 -4.43 4.25 -11.67
N ALA A 67 -3.37 4.87 -11.16
CA ALA A 67 -2.63 5.89 -11.90
C ALA A 67 -1.99 5.33 -13.18
N ALA A 68 -1.46 4.10 -13.15
CA ALA A 68 -0.92 3.44 -14.33
C ALA A 68 -2.01 3.17 -15.37
N SER A 69 -3.19 2.70 -14.95
CA SER A 69 -4.32 2.48 -15.84
C SER A 69 -4.78 3.76 -16.53
N GLU A 70 -4.94 4.87 -15.78
CA GLU A 70 -5.32 6.17 -16.35
C GLU A 70 -4.23 6.78 -17.26
N ALA A 71 -2.97 6.47 -16.98
CA ALA A 71 -1.84 6.82 -17.83
C ALA A 71 -1.74 5.95 -19.09
N GLY A 72 -2.46 4.81 -19.16
CA GLY A 72 -2.34 3.83 -20.24
C GLY A 72 -1.05 3.01 -20.17
N VAL A 73 -0.48 2.84 -18.98
CA VAL A 73 0.78 2.11 -18.75
C VAL A 73 0.48 0.70 -18.29
N ASP A 74 1.16 -0.27 -18.91
CA ASP A 74 1.06 -1.68 -18.52
C ASP A 74 1.85 -1.97 -17.24
N PHE A 75 1.27 -1.66 -16.08
CA PHE A 75 1.80 -1.98 -14.75
C PHE A 75 0.74 -2.74 -13.95
N LYS A 76 1.09 -3.94 -13.47
CA LYS A 76 0.15 -4.93 -12.93
C LYS A 76 0.62 -5.50 -11.59
N MET A 77 -0.24 -6.25 -10.91
CA MET A 77 0.10 -6.97 -9.67
C MET A 77 1.33 -7.88 -9.80
N ALA A 78 1.54 -8.48 -10.98
CA ALA A 78 2.72 -9.31 -11.25
C ALA A 78 4.04 -8.51 -11.20
N ASP A 79 4.03 -7.24 -11.60
CA ASP A 79 5.21 -6.37 -11.47
C ASP A 79 5.50 -6.05 -10.01
N ILE A 80 4.44 -5.79 -9.24
CA ILE A 80 4.54 -5.51 -7.80
C ILE A 80 5.12 -6.73 -7.08
N ASP A 81 4.65 -7.95 -7.39
CA ASP A 81 5.23 -9.17 -6.81
C ASP A 81 6.71 -9.30 -7.17
N ARG A 82 7.07 -9.17 -8.45
CA ARG A 82 8.46 -9.24 -8.92
C ARG A 82 9.36 -8.24 -8.20
N ILE A 83 8.93 -6.99 -8.07
CA ILE A 83 9.67 -5.94 -7.36
C ILE A 83 9.78 -6.28 -5.88
N SER A 84 8.68 -6.70 -5.24
CA SER A 84 8.64 -7.00 -3.81
C SER A 84 9.65 -8.06 -3.37
N ARG A 85 9.96 -9.02 -4.25
CA ARG A 85 10.92 -10.10 -4.00
C ARG A 85 12.39 -9.66 -4.09
N GLY A 86 12.67 -8.59 -4.85
CA GLY A 86 14.03 -8.13 -5.13
C GLY A 86 14.43 -6.88 -4.36
N VAL A 87 13.46 -6.12 -3.83
CA VAL A 87 13.71 -4.86 -3.14
C VAL A 87 13.73 -5.08 -1.63
N PRO A 88 14.85 -4.78 -0.93
CA PRO A 88 14.95 -4.93 0.51
C PRO A 88 14.18 -3.84 1.27
N CYS A 89 13.76 -4.12 2.50
CA CYS A 89 13.16 -3.13 3.39
C CYS A 89 14.26 -2.28 4.06
N LEU A 90 14.56 -1.12 3.49
CA LEU A 90 15.63 -0.21 3.92
C LEU A 90 15.22 0.76 5.03
N SER A 91 13.92 1.06 5.16
CA SER A 91 13.41 1.97 6.19
C SER A 91 12.13 1.41 6.80
N LYS A 92 12.08 1.35 8.13
CA LYS A 92 10.87 1.03 8.89
C LYS A 92 10.47 2.26 9.69
N VAL A 93 9.24 2.73 9.47
CA VAL A 93 8.66 3.88 10.18
C VAL A 93 7.39 3.49 10.91
N ALA A 94 6.98 4.29 11.90
CA ALA A 94 5.69 4.15 12.55
C ALA A 94 4.56 4.01 11.51
N PRO A 95 3.63 3.05 11.70
CA PRO A 95 3.43 2.21 12.89
C PRO A 95 4.30 0.95 12.97
N ALA A 96 5.05 0.60 11.92
CA ALA A 96 5.80 -0.67 11.84
C ALA A 96 6.95 -0.75 12.86
N THR A 97 7.44 0.39 13.32
CA THR A 97 8.38 0.52 14.43
C THR A 97 7.95 1.65 15.35
N GLN A 98 8.40 1.61 16.62
CA GLN A 98 8.25 2.71 17.57
C GLN A 98 9.50 3.63 17.59
N LYS A 99 10.58 3.26 16.87
CA LYS A 99 11.87 3.97 16.91
C LYS A 99 11.89 5.21 16.01
N TYR A 100 11.22 5.16 14.87
CA TYR A 100 11.34 6.17 13.81
C TYR A 100 9.99 6.66 13.30
N HIS A 101 9.93 7.97 13.04
CA HIS A 101 8.81 8.69 12.45
C HIS A 101 9.24 9.42 11.16
N MET A 102 8.32 10.09 10.48
CA MET A 102 8.60 10.75 9.19
C MET A 102 9.64 11.87 9.28
N GLU A 103 9.74 12.55 10.43
CA GLU A 103 10.81 13.51 10.72
C GLU A 103 12.19 12.87 10.80
N ASP A 104 12.28 11.62 11.26
CA ASP A 104 13.55 10.89 11.32
C ASP A 104 13.98 10.46 9.92
N VAL A 105 13.03 10.03 9.07
CA VAL A 105 13.29 9.78 7.64
C VAL A 105 13.82 11.05 6.98
N HIS A 106 13.19 12.20 7.23
CA HIS A 106 13.68 13.47 6.70
C HIS A 106 15.08 13.79 7.18
N ARG A 107 15.35 13.63 8.48
CA ARG A 107 16.69 13.80 9.06
C ARG A 107 17.73 12.85 8.44
N ALA A 108 17.32 11.69 7.96
CA ALA A 108 18.19 10.71 7.31
C ALA A 108 18.46 10.94 5.81
N GLY A 109 17.96 12.05 5.24
CA GLY A 109 18.05 12.38 3.82
C GLY A 109 16.72 12.25 3.06
N GLY A 110 15.63 11.99 3.78
CA GLY A 110 14.27 11.92 3.23
C GLY A 110 14.07 10.80 2.22
N VAL A 111 13.06 10.97 1.37
CA VAL A 111 12.75 10.04 0.28
C VAL A 111 13.92 9.88 -0.69
N ILE A 112 14.67 10.94 -0.96
CA ILE A 112 15.87 10.86 -1.81
C ILE A 112 16.94 9.97 -1.16
N GLY A 113 17.12 10.01 0.16
CA GLY A 113 18.05 9.11 0.85
C GLY A 113 17.73 7.63 0.60
N ILE A 114 16.45 7.26 0.61
CA ILE A 114 16.00 5.89 0.33
C ILE A 114 16.23 5.54 -1.16
N LEU A 115 15.86 6.44 -2.06
CA LEU A 115 16.10 6.27 -3.50
C LEU A 115 17.59 6.15 -3.81
N ALA A 116 18.46 6.86 -3.09
CA ALA A 116 19.90 6.78 -3.23
C ALA A 116 20.43 5.40 -2.80
N GLU A 117 19.95 4.84 -1.69
CA GLU A 117 20.35 3.47 -1.28
C GLU A 117 19.87 2.41 -2.28
N LEU A 118 18.65 2.54 -2.79
CA LEU A 118 18.13 1.67 -3.84
C LEU A 118 18.94 1.81 -5.15
N ASP A 119 19.37 3.02 -5.50
CA ASP A 119 20.24 3.28 -6.64
C ASP A 119 21.62 2.63 -6.47
N ARG A 120 22.23 2.70 -5.28
CA ARG A 120 23.48 1.98 -4.97
C ARG A 120 23.32 0.46 -5.05
N ALA A 121 22.13 -0.06 -4.77
CA ALA A 121 21.77 -1.47 -4.94
C ALA A 121 21.42 -1.85 -6.40
N GLY A 122 21.41 -0.89 -7.34
CA GLY A 122 21.07 -1.13 -8.74
C GLY A 122 19.58 -1.35 -9.00
N LEU A 123 18.71 -0.89 -8.10
CA LEU A 123 17.25 -1.12 -8.11
C LEU A 123 16.45 0.08 -8.64
N ILE A 124 17.12 1.09 -9.22
CA ILE A 124 16.50 2.32 -9.71
C ILE A 124 16.77 2.53 -11.19
N HIS A 125 15.71 2.85 -11.93
CA HIS A 125 15.80 3.38 -13.29
C HIS A 125 16.19 4.87 -13.24
N ARG A 126 17.48 5.15 -13.38
CA ARG A 126 18.06 6.50 -13.23
C ARG A 126 17.60 7.50 -14.29
N ASP A 127 17.32 7.04 -15.51
CA ASP A 127 17.07 7.92 -16.66
C ASP A 127 15.62 8.43 -16.75
N VAL A 128 14.76 8.06 -15.79
CA VAL A 128 13.37 8.52 -15.73
C VAL A 128 13.32 10.03 -15.54
N ALA A 129 12.60 10.73 -16.41
CA ALA A 129 12.39 12.17 -16.33
C ALA A 129 11.67 12.57 -15.04
N THR A 130 11.95 13.76 -14.52
CA THR A 130 11.23 14.33 -13.37
C THR A 130 10.82 15.78 -13.64
N VAL A 131 9.92 16.31 -12.82
CA VAL A 131 9.49 17.71 -12.93
C VAL A 131 10.58 18.71 -12.52
N HIS A 132 11.54 18.31 -11.69
CA HIS A 132 12.45 19.23 -10.98
C HIS A 132 13.93 19.00 -11.30
N SER A 133 14.25 17.94 -12.04
CA SER A 133 15.59 17.56 -12.49
C SER A 133 15.49 16.93 -13.88
N PRO A 134 16.59 16.89 -14.66
CA PRO A 134 16.60 16.22 -15.96
C PRO A 134 16.24 14.73 -15.87
N SER A 135 16.68 14.04 -14.81
CA SER A 135 16.38 12.64 -14.54
C SER A 135 16.38 12.33 -13.04
N LEU A 136 15.85 11.17 -12.65
CA LEU A 136 15.86 10.71 -11.26
C LEU A 136 17.30 10.52 -10.75
N GLY A 137 18.21 10.00 -11.59
CA GLY A 137 19.63 9.89 -11.26
C GLY A 137 20.26 11.24 -10.96
N ALA A 138 19.97 12.26 -11.77
CA ALA A 138 20.44 13.63 -11.51
C ALA A 138 19.85 14.21 -10.21
N ALA A 139 18.57 13.90 -9.90
CA ALA A 139 17.99 14.30 -8.61
C ALA A 139 18.71 13.64 -7.43
N ILE A 140 19.01 12.34 -7.53
CA ILE A 140 19.73 11.59 -6.49
C ILE A 140 21.12 12.20 -6.29
N GLU A 141 21.89 12.43 -7.37
CA GLU A 141 23.22 13.03 -7.28
C GLU A 141 23.20 14.41 -6.63
N GLN A 142 22.18 15.22 -6.91
CA GLN A 142 22.03 16.55 -6.34
C GLN A 142 21.66 16.53 -4.85
N TRP A 143 20.78 15.61 -4.43
CA TRP A 143 20.11 15.69 -3.12
C TRP A 143 20.51 14.61 -2.12
N ASP A 144 21.27 13.60 -2.53
CA ASP A 144 21.75 12.53 -1.64
C ASP A 144 22.78 13.04 -0.63
N VAL A 145 22.39 13.06 0.64
CA VAL A 145 23.22 13.58 1.74
C VAL A 145 24.55 12.83 1.92
N MET A 146 24.67 11.58 1.44
CA MET A 146 25.90 10.80 1.56
C MET A 146 26.96 11.22 0.52
N ARG A 147 26.56 11.94 -0.54
CA ARG A 147 27.47 12.47 -1.57
C ARG A 147 27.96 13.87 -1.26
N HIS A 148 27.36 14.54 -0.29
CA HIS A 148 27.64 15.94 0.05
C HIS A 148 28.14 16.05 1.49
N GLY A 149 29.00 17.04 1.74
CA GLY A 149 29.51 17.32 3.08
C GLY A 149 28.62 18.25 3.90
N GLU A 150 28.98 18.41 5.17
CA GLU A 150 28.36 19.38 6.06
C GLU A 150 28.43 20.81 5.46
N GLY A 151 27.34 21.57 5.63
CA GLY A 151 27.21 22.93 5.07
C GLY A 151 26.68 23.00 3.65
N SER A 152 26.56 21.87 2.95
CA SER A 152 25.90 21.78 1.64
C SER A 152 24.39 22.09 1.72
N GLU A 153 23.79 22.43 0.58
CA GLU A 153 22.34 22.66 0.50
C GLU A 153 21.51 21.44 0.91
N PRO A 154 21.80 20.19 0.47
CA PRO A 154 21.09 19.00 0.94
C PRO A 154 21.18 18.82 2.45
N HIS A 155 22.37 19.00 3.05
CA HIS A 155 22.54 18.90 4.50
C HIS A 155 21.75 19.98 5.25
N ARG A 156 21.72 21.20 4.71
CA ARG A 156 20.88 22.27 5.29
C ARG A 156 19.41 21.87 5.25
N LEU A 157 18.90 21.42 4.11
CA LEU A 157 17.49 21.06 3.90
C LEU A 157 17.04 19.92 4.82
N PHE A 158 17.80 18.82 4.87
CA PHE A 158 17.42 17.63 5.63
C PHE A 158 17.62 17.76 7.14
N ARG A 159 18.37 18.78 7.60
CA ARG A 159 18.39 19.15 9.02
C ARG A 159 17.12 19.85 9.51
N ALA A 160 16.17 20.23 8.65
CA ALA A 160 14.92 20.84 9.10
C ALA A 160 14.18 19.93 10.11
N ALA A 161 13.81 20.49 11.26
CA ALA A 161 13.24 19.75 12.38
C ALA A 161 11.80 20.18 12.70
N PRO A 162 11.03 19.35 13.44
CA PRO A 162 9.80 19.78 14.07
C PRO A 162 10.04 20.95 15.04
N GLY A 163 9.09 21.89 15.11
CA GLY A 163 9.18 23.04 16.02
C GLY A 163 8.93 22.71 17.49
N GLY A 164 8.46 21.49 17.82
CA GLY A 164 8.14 21.07 19.18
C GLY A 164 6.91 21.75 19.81
N VAL A 165 6.25 22.66 19.09
CA VAL A 165 5.11 23.45 19.56
C VAL A 165 3.94 23.27 18.60
N ALA A 166 2.74 23.04 19.15
CA ALA A 166 1.50 22.96 18.37
C ALA A 166 1.18 24.32 17.74
N THR A 167 1.02 24.35 16.42
CA THR A 167 0.67 25.57 15.68
C THR A 167 0.03 25.22 14.35
N THR A 168 -0.93 26.05 13.92
CA THR A 168 -1.57 26.00 12.59
C THR A 168 -1.02 27.06 11.65
N ILE A 169 -0.16 27.96 12.14
CA ILE A 169 0.44 29.02 11.34
C ILE A 169 1.55 28.41 10.47
N ALA A 170 1.38 28.47 9.16
CA ALA A 170 2.38 27.99 8.20
C ALA A 170 3.69 28.79 8.33
N PHE A 171 4.83 28.13 8.11
CA PHE A 171 6.17 28.74 8.08
C PHE A 171 6.59 29.44 9.39
N SER A 172 5.97 29.09 10.52
CA SER A 172 6.11 29.77 11.81
C SER A 172 7.37 29.40 12.61
N GLN A 173 8.17 28.44 12.12
CA GLN A 173 9.35 27.96 12.84
C GLN A 173 10.45 27.56 11.86
N SER A 174 11.72 27.60 12.29
CA SER A 174 12.89 27.25 11.48
C SER A 174 13.90 26.37 12.23
N MET A 175 13.40 25.53 13.13
CA MET A 175 14.20 24.62 13.95
C MET A 175 14.95 23.62 13.08
N ARG A 176 16.19 23.32 13.47
CA ARG A 176 17.01 22.33 12.80
C ARG A 176 17.63 21.37 13.80
N TYR A 177 17.78 20.12 13.40
CA TYR A 177 18.62 19.16 14.10
C TYR A 177 20.08 19.61 14.02
N PRO A 178 20.90 19.38 15.06
CA PRO A 178 22.34 19.67 15.00
C PRO A 178 23.04 18.87 13.89
N THR A 179 22.71 17.58 13.79
CA THR A 179 23.29 16.64 12.83
C THR A 179 22.20 15.88 12.05
N LEU A 180 22.55 15.34 10.89
CA LEU A 180 21.73 14.38 10.17
C LEU A 180 21.79 12.99 10.84
N ASP A 181 20.98 12.07 10.31
CA ASP A 181 21.11 10.62 10.52
C ASP A 181 21.71 9.99 9.25
N ASP A 182 23.04 9.94 9.20
CA ASP A 182 23.83 9.39 8.09
C ASP A 182 24.34 7.96 8.37
N ASP A 183 23.86 7.33 9.44
CA ASP A 183 24.18 5.93 9.78
C ASP A 183 23.37 4.95 8.93
N ARG A 184 23.99 4.41 7.88
CA ARG A 184 23.38 3.42 6.99
C ARG A 184 23.38 1.99 7.52
N ALA A 185 23.95 1.72 8.69
CA ALA A 185 23.87 0.41 9.32
C ALA A 185 22.70 0.35 10.32
N GLU A 186 22.62 1.32 11.24
CA GLU A 186 21.69 1.27 12.37
C GLU A 186 20.66 2.41 12.43
N GLY A 187 20.80 3.41 11.55
CA GLY A 187 19.93 4.56 11.43
C GLY A 187 18.54 4.26 10.84
N CYS A 188 17.81 5.33 10.52
CA CYS A 188 16.44 5.30 10.02
C CYS A 188 16.33 4.79 8.57
N ILE A 189 17.34 5.09 7.75
CA ILE A 189 17.49 4.59 6.39
C ILE A 189 18.78 3.77 6.35
N ARG A 190 18.67 2.50 5.98
CA ARG A 190 19.79 1.55 5.96
C ARG A 190 20.24 1.23 4.53
N ASP A 191 21.49 0.83 4.39
CA ASP A 191 21.98 0.23 3.16
C ASP A 191 21.42 -1.19 2.96
N GLN A 192 21.65 -1.78 1.78
CA GLN A 192 21.16 -3.11 1.47
C GLN A 192 21.71 -4.20 2.40
N ALA A 193 22.97 -4.10 2.83
CA ALA A 193 23.60 -5.13 3.65
C ALA A 193 22.99 -5.17 5.07
N HIS A 194 22.58 -4.02 5.59
CA HIS A 194 22.00 -3.86 6.92
C HIS A 194 20.48 -3.66 6.91
N ALA A 195 19.83 -3.88 5.77
CA ALA A 195 18.39 -3.75 5.61
C ALA A 195 17.61 -4.52 6.68
N TYR A 196 16.46 -3.99 7.08
CA TYR A 196 15.61 -4.63 8.09
C TYR A 196 15.07 -6.00 7.67
N SER A 197 15.02 -6.24 6.36
CA SER A 197 14.69 -7.49 5.72
C SER A 197 15.22 -7.44 4.29
N GLN A 198 15.73 -8.57 3.80
CA GLN A 198 16.14 -8.72 2.40
C GLN A 198 14.93 -8.93 1.47
N ASP A 199 13.82 -9.47 2.00
CA ASP A 199 12.52 -9.44 1.32
C ASP A 199 11.84 -8.09 1.56
N GLY A 200 11.05 -7.64 0.60
CA GLY A 200 10.39 -6.35 0.65
C GLY A 200 9.39 -6.19 1.78
N GLY A 201 9.08 -4.93 2.14
CA GLY A 201 8.13 -4.60 3.21
C GLY A 201 6.64 -4.79 2.86
N LEU A 202 6.36 -5.23 1.64
CA LEU A 202 5.05 -5.59 1.10
C LEU A 202 5.19 -6.91 0.33
N ALA A 203 4.13 -7.71 0.27
CA ALA A 203 4.08 -8.92 -0.55
C ALA A 203 2.71 -9.09 -1.22
N VAL A 204 2.74 -9.68 -2.41
CA VAL A 204 1.55 -10.14 -3.11
C VAL A 204 1.42 -11.65 -2.91
N LEU A 205 0.29 -12.12 -2.39
CA LEU A 205 0.03 -13.56 -2.26
C LEU A 205 -0.99 -14.00 -3.31
N TYR A 206 -0.80 -15.19 -3.86
CA TYR A 206 -1.70 -15.81 -4.83
C TYR A 206 -2.20 -17.17 -4.35
N GLY A 207 -3.37 -17.57 -4.82
CA GLY A 207 -3.86 -18.94 -4.72
C GLY A 207 -5.38 -18.99 -4.86
N ASN A 208 -5.98 -20.16 -4.63
CA ASN A 208 -7.38 -20.39 -5.00
C ASN A 208 -8.39 -19.44 -4.35
N ILE A 209 -8.12 -18.90 -3.15
CA ILE A 209 -9.00 -17.93 -2.48
C ILE A 209 -8.86 -16.49 -3.03
N ALA A 210 -7.71 -16.18 -3.65
CA ALA A 210 -7.36 -14.88 -4.22
C ALA A 210 -6.54 -15.08 -5.52
N GLU A 211 -7.21 -15.55 -6.56
CA GLU A 211 -6.58 -15.97 -7.83
C GLU A 211 -5.87 -14.80 -8.56
N ARG A 212 -6.35 -13.56 -8.39
CA ARG A 212 -5.73 -12.34 -8.96
C ARG A 212 -4.83 -11.62 -7.96
N GLY A 213 -4.65 -12.22 -6.79
CA GLY A 213 -3.76 -11.75 -5.75
C GLY A 213 -4.46 -11.06 -4.58
N CYS A 214 -3.73 -10.95 -3.49
CA CYS A 214 -4.04 -10.13 -2.32
C CYS A 214 -2.75 -9.54 -1.74
N ILE A 215 -2.85 -8.50 -0.91
CA ILE A 215 -1.69 -7.75 -0.42
C ILE A 215 -1.54 -7.89 1.09
N VAL A 216 -0.30 -8.10 1.53
CA VAL A 216 0.10 -8.09 2.95
C VAL A 216 1.30 -7.18 3.16
N LYS A 217 1.30 -6.42 4.26
CA LYS A 217 2.43 -5.61 4.70
C LYS A 217 3.35 -6.43 5.59
N THR A 218 4.31 -7.11 4.97
CA THR A 218 5.29 -7.99 5.63
C THR A 218 6.14 -7.25 6.67
N ALA A 219 6.42 -5.95 6.46
CA ALA A 219 7.18 -5.15 7.43
C ALA A 219 6.53 -5.06 8.83
N GLY A 220 5.21 -5.29 8.92
CA GLY A 220 4.45 -5.30 10.16
C GLY A 220 4.05 -6.70 10.66
N VAL A 221 4.54 -7.77 10.03
CA VAL A 221 4.26 -9.17 10.38
C VAL A 221 5.41 -9.73 11.22
N ASP A 222 5.07 -10.45 12.29
CA ASP A 222 6.06 -11.14 13.13
C ASP A 222 6.60 -12.38 12.41
N GLU A 223 7.91 -12.64 12.51
CA GLU A 223 8.57 -13.76 11.82
C GLU A 223 7.94 -15.12 12.17
N SER A 224 7.42 -15.27 13.39
CA SER A 224 6.78 -16.51 13.86
C SER A 224 5.48 -16.85 13.15
N ILE A 225 4.87 -15.91 12.42
CA ILE A 225 3.58 -16.08 11.73
C ILE A 225 3.66 -15.77 10.23
N LEU A 226 4.86 -15.79 9.64
CA LEU A 226 5.04 -15.71 8.19
C LEU A 226 4.41 -16.90 7.45
N LYS A 227 4.26 -18.02 8.15
CA LYS A 227 3.43 -19.16 7.76
C LYS A 227 2.35 -19.34 8.81
N PHE A 228 1.09 -19.34 8.39
CA PHE A 228 -0.04 -19.42 9.31
C PHE A 228 -1.12 -20.31 8.71
N ILE A 229 -1.52 -21.34 9.45
CA ILE A 229 -2.64 -22.21 9.10
C ILE A 229 -3.69 -22.01 10.17
N GLY A 230 -4.91 -21.70 9.76
CA GLY A 230 -5.96 -21.39 10.72
C GLY A 230 -7.36 -21.69 10.22
N ARG A 231 -8.29 -21.65 11.17
CA ARG A 231 -9.70 -21.93 10.96
C ARG A 231 -10.43 -20.65 10.55
N ALA A 232 -11.18 -20.69 9.46
CA ALA A 232 -11.94 -19.57 8.94
C ALA A 232 -13.11 -19.19 9.87
N ARG A 233 -13.18 -17.91 10.22
CA ARG A 233 -14.30 -17.26 10.92
C ARG A 233 -14.91 -16.24 9.98
N ILE A 234 -16.15 -16.44 9.54
CA ILE A 234 -16.72 -15.67 8.43
C ILE A 234 -17.58 -14.51 8.92
N PHE A 235 -17.31 -13.32 8.40
CA PHE A 235 -18.10 -12.11 8.63
C PHE A 235 -18.38 -11.40 7.31
N GLU A 236 -19.55 -10.77 7.22
CA GLU A 236 -20.03 -10.13 5.99
C GLU A 236 -20.08 -8.60 6.09
N SER A 237 -19.53 -8.07 7.18
CA SER A 237 -19.30 -6.66 7.40
C SER A 237 -18.21 -6.46 8.44
N GLN A 238 -17.57 -5.29 8.42
CA GLN A 238 -16.72 -4.83 9.51
C GLN A 238 -17.44 -4.90 10.86
N ASP A 239 -18.69 -4.42 10.93
CA ASP A 239 -19.44 -4.29 12.18
C ASP A 239 -19.67 -5.67 12.81
N ALA A 240 -20.06 -6.67 12.01
CA ALA A 240 -20.22 -8.05 12.49
C ALA A 240 -18.89 -8.65 12.96
N ALA A 241 -17.79 -8.37 12.26
CA ALA A 241 -16.46 -8.82 12.68
C ALA A 241 -16.03 -8.19 14.01
N VAL A 242 -16.29 -6.90 14.19
CA VAL A 242 -16.04 -6.18 15.44
C VAL A 242 -16.85 -6.79 16.59
N GLU A 243 -18.14 -7.01 16.39
CA GLU A 243 -19.01 -7.64 17.39
C GLU A 243 -18.52 -9.04 17.76
N GLY A 244 -18.16 -9.87 16.78
CA GLY A 244 -17.62 -11.22 17.00
C GLY A 244 -16.31 -11.22 17.78
N ILE A 245 -15.40 -10.30 17.48
CA ILE A 245 -14.11 -10.14 18.20
C ILE A 245 -14.37 -9.70 19.65
N LEU A 246 -15.24 -8.70 19.86
CA LEU A 246 -15.50 -8.15 21.20
C LEU A 246 -16.25 -9.15 22.08
N ALA A 247 -17.11 -9.98 21.49
CA ALA A 247 -17.86 -11.05 22.16
C ALA A 247 -17.07 -12.35 22.36
N ASP A 248 -15.74 -12.34 22.19
CA ASP A 248 -14.85 -13.50 22.41
C ASP A 248 -15.19 -14.72 21.54
N GLN A 249 -15.75 -14.50 20.35
CA GLN A 249 -16.04 -15.57 19.37
C GLN A 249 -14.81 -15.97 18.55
N ILE A 250 -13.70 -15.22 18.69
CA ILE A 250 -12.43 -15.45 17.99
C ILE A 250 -11.40 -15.94 19.00
N VAL A 251 -10.71 -17.02 18.66
CA VAL A 251 -9.66 -17.62 19.48
C VAL A 251 -8.35 -17.73 18.72
N ALA A 252 -7.24 -17.95 19.43
CA ALA A 252 -5.94 -18.19 18.82
C ALA A 252 -6.01 -19.33 17.78
N GLY A 253 -5.40 -19.11 16.62
CA GLY A 253 -5.46 -20.02 15.46
C GLY A 253 -6.59 -19.71 14.47
N ASP A 254 -7.47 -18.76 14.76
CA ASP A 254 -8.52 -18.35 13.82
C ASP A 254 -8.00 -17.39 12.74
N ILE A 255 -8.60 -17.47 11.55
CA ILE A 255 -8.46 -16.53 10.44
C ILE A 255 -9.82 -15.84 10.25
N VAL A 256 -9.89 -14.57 10.61
CA VAL A 256 -11.09 -13.75 10.50
C VAL A 256 -11.21 -13.27 9.05
N ILE A 257 -12.20 -13.78 8.31
CA ILE A 257 -12.47 -13.43 6.92
C ILE A 257 -13.64 -12.46 6.87
N ILE A 258 -13.38 -11.22 6.46
CA ILE A 258 -14.38 -10.16 6.30
C ILE A 258 -14.62 -9.95 4.81
N ARG A 259 -15.77 -10.40 4.30
CA ARG A 259 -16.11 -10.33 2.86
C ARG A 259 -17.21 -9.32 2.58
N TYR A 260 -17.40 -9.00 1.30
CA TYR A 260 -18.31 -7.95 0.83
C TYR A 260 -17.91 -6.56 1.34
N GLU A 261 -16.61 -6.34 1.48
CA GLU A 261 -16.01 -5.03 1.78
C GLU A 261 -15.16 -4.51 0.62
N GLY A 262 -15.16 -5.20 -0.52
CA GLY A 262 -14.48 -4.81 -1.76
C GLY A 262 -15.10 -3.62 -2.50
N PRO A 263 -14.56 -3.25 -3.67
CA PRO A 263 -15.06 -2.13 -4.48
C PRO A 263 -16.57 -2.17 -4.73
N LYS A 264 -17.12 -3.31 -5.16
CA LYS A 264 -18.55 -3.49 -5.45
C LYS A 264 -19.33 -3.94 -4.22
N GLY A 265 -18.78 -4.84 -3.41
CA GLY A 265 -19.44 -5.44 -2.26
C GLY A 265 -19.69 -4.47 -1.12
N GLY A 266 -18.73 -3.56 -0.87
CA GLY A 266 -18.83 -2.54 0.18
C GLY A 266 -20.10 -1.70 0.04
N PRO A 267 -20.30 -0.95 -1.06
CA PRO A 267 -19.34 -0.53 -2.09
C PRO A 267 -18.35 0.54 -1.60
N GLY A 268 -17.29 0.78 -2.38
CA GLY A 268 -16.29 1.82 -2.13
C GLY A 268 -15.00 1.32 -1.46
N MET A 269 -14.90 0.00 -1.23
CA MET A 269 -13.72 -0.65 -0.67
C MET A 269 -13.24 0.04 0.62
N GLN A 270 -14.09 0.12 1.67
CA GLN A 270 -13.77 0.95 2.83
C GLN A 270 -12.50 0.49 3.57
N GLU A 271 -11.79 1.42 4.19
CA GLU A 271 -10.63 1.12 5.03
C GLU A 271 -11.09 0.77 6.46
N MET A 272 -10.79 -0.45 6.89
CA MET A 272 -11.20 -0.99 8.18
C MET A 272 -10.07 -0.91 9.20
N LEU A 273 -10.25 -0.09 10.23
CA LEU A 273 -9.30 0.02 11.35
C LEU A 273 -9.71 -0.87 12.53
N TYR A 274 -11.01 -0.92 12.83
CA TYR A 274 -11.51 -1.47 14.09
C TYR A 274 -11.24 -2.97 14.30
N PRO A 275 -11.42 -3.86 13.30
CA PRO A 275 -11.13 -5.29 13.49
C PRO A 275 -9.69 -5.53 13.95
N THR A 276 -8.74 -4.82 13.35
CA THR A 276 -7.32 -4.96 13.65
C THR A 276 -6.98 -4.45 15.07
N SER A 277 -7.55 -3.30 15.45
CA SER A 277 -7.36 -2.70 16.77
C SER A 277 -7.94 -3.57 17.88
N TYR A 278 -9.15 -4.12 17.69
CA TYR A 278 -9.80 -4.94 18.71
C TYR A 278 -9.17 -6.32 18.86
N LEU A 279 -8.74 -6.93 17.75
CA LEU A 279 -8.00 -8.18 17.80
C LEU A 279 -6.68 -8.02 18.58
N LYS A 280 -5.99 -6.89 18.38
CA LYS A 280 -4.80 -6.53 19.16
C LYS A 280 -5.13 -6.28 20.64
N SER A 281 -6.21 -5.56 20.96
CA SER A 281 -6.59 -5.32 22.36
C SER A 281 -7.01 -6.58 23.12
N LYS A 282 -7.52 -7.60 22.40
CA LYS A 282 -7.81 -8.93 22.94
C LYS A 282 -6.55 -9.81 23.08
N GLY A 283 -5.36 -9.31 22.72
CA GLY A 283 -4.11 -10.06 22.78
C GLY A 283 -3.92 -11.07 21.63
N LEU A 284 -4.78 -11.03 20.61
CA LEU A 284 -4.81 -12.00 19.52
C LEU A 284 -4.04 -11.55 18.26
N GLY A 285 -3.43 -10.36 18.28
CA GLY A 285 -2.77 -9.78 17.10
C GLY A 285 -1.59 -10.57 16.51
N LYS A 286 -0.98 -11.47 17.29
CA LYS A 286 0.04 -12.44 16.82
C LYS A 286 -0.45 -13.89 16.77
N ALA A 287 -1.71 -14.13 17.14
CA ALA A 287 -2.27 -15.47 17.27
C ALA A 287 -3.38 -15.75 16.25
N CYS A 288 -3.86 -14.71 15.55
CA CYS A 288 -4.90 -14.78 14.54
C CYS A 288 -4.46 -14.04 13.28
N ALA A 289 -5.10 -14.34 12.15
CA ALA A 289 -4.95 -13.59 10.91
C ALA A 289 -6.27 -12.89 10.52
N LEU A 290 -6.15 -11.89 9.66
CA LEU A 290 -7.28 -11.17 9.06
C LEU A 290 -7.17 -11.25 7.53
N LEU A 291 -8.26 -11.57 6.85
CA LEU A 291 -8.37 -11.58 5.40
C LEU A 291 -9.61 -10.81 4.96
N THR A 292 -9.48 -9.96 3.93
CA THR A 292 -10.63 -9.25 3.37
C THR A 292 -10.47 -8.97 1.87
N ASP A 293 -11.61 -8.86 1.17
CA ASP A 293 -11.70 -8.28 -0.16
C ASP A 293 -11.70 -6.73 -0.14
N GLY A 294 -11.86 -6.13 1.05
CA GLY A 294 -11.70 -4.70 1.30
C GLY A 294 -10.26 -4.31 1.67
N ARG A 295 -10.13 -3.32 2.58
CA ARG A 295 -8.83 -2.78 3.02
C ARG A 295 -8.73 -2.75 4.53
N PHE A 296 -7.54 -3.05 5.05
CA PHE A 296 -7.19 -2.74 6.43
C PHE A 296 -6.34 -1.48 6.48
N SER A 297 -6.35 -0.80 7.62
CA SER A 297 -5.63 0.46 7.72
C SER A 297 -4.11 0.30 7.66
N GLY A 298 -3.42 1.26 7.06
CA GLY A 298 -1.95 1.32 7.05
C GLY A 298 -1.31 1.40 8.46
N GLY A 299 -2.14 1.71 9.47
CA GLY A 299 -1.87 1.67 10.91
C GLY A 299 -1.68 0.26 11.51
N THR A 300 -2.06 -0.78 10.77
CA THR A 300 -2.21 -2.13 11.30
C THR A 300 -0.89 -2.88 11.46
N SER A 301 -0.73 -3.56 12.59
CA SER A 301 0.34 -4.52 12.88
C SER A 301 -0.24 -5.94 12.97
N GLY A 302 0.51 -6.97 12.56
CA GLY A 302 0.07 -8.36 12.53
C GLY A 302 -0.28 -8.87 11.13
N LEU A 303 -0.79 -10.09 11.04
CA LEU A 303 -1.08 -10.75 9.76
C LEU A 303 -2.43 -10.31 9.20
N SER A 304 -2.46 -9.12 8.58
CA SER A 304 -3.65 -8.53 7.97
C SER A 304 -3.49 -8.44 6.45
N ILE A 305 -4.37 -9.12 5.74
CA ILE A 305 -4.31 -9.33 4.29
C ILE A 305 -5.55 -8.70 3.66
N GLY A 306 -5.34 -7.73 2.76
CA GLY A 306 -6.42 -7.03 2.07
C GLY A 306 -6.40 -7.27 0.57
N HIS A 307 -7.36 -6.66 -0.12
CA HIS A 307 -7.45 -6.65 -1.58
C HIS A 307 -7.60 -8.05 -2.20
N ALA A 308 -8.18 -9.00 -1.47
CA ALA A 308 -8.43 -10.33 -2.03
C ALA A 308 -9.27 -10.20 -3.31
N SER A 309 -8.64 -10.57 -4.44
CA SER A 309 -9.19 -10.36 -5.77
C SER A 309 -9.32 -11.70 -6.51
N PRO A 310 -10.46 -11.96 -7.18
CA PRO A 310 -11.67 -11.16 -7.22
C PRO A 310 -12.36 -11.05 -5.85
N GLU A 311 -13.07 -9.95 -5.62
CA GLU A 311 -13.86 -9.78 -4.40
C GLU A 311 -15.07 -10.72 -4.35
N ALA A 312 -15.69 -10.89 -3.17
CA ALA A 312 -16.86 -11.76 -3.02
C ALA A 312 -18.03 -11.32 -3.92
N ALA A 313 -18.27 -10.02 -4.07
CA ALA A 313 -19.36 -9.50 -4.91
C ALA A 313 -19.14 -9.74 -6.42
N GLU A 314 -17.91 -10.05 -6.84
CA GLU A 314 -17.55 -10.39 -8.22
C GLU A 314 -17.46 -11.90 -8.46
N GLY A 315 -17.86 -12.73 -7.49
CA GLY A 315 -17.76 -14.18 -7.62
C GLY A 315 -16.43 -14.78 -7.18
N GLY A 316 -15.60 -14.01 -6.46
CA GLY A 316 -14.33 -14.49 -5.92
C GLY A 316 -14.50 -15.64 -4.93
N ALA A 317 -13.49 -16.51 -4.86
CA ALA A 317 -13.50 -17.68 -3.98
C ALA A 317 -13.54 -17.31 -2.48
N ILE A 318 -13.11 -16.11 -2.09
CA ILE A 318 -13.34 -15.57 -0.73
C ILE A 318 -14.84 -15.55 -0.35
N GLY A 319 -15.74 -15.37 -1.32
CA GLY A 319 -17.19 -15.47 -1.13
C GLY A 319 -17.71 -16.91 -0.93
N LEU A 320 -16.88 -17.91 -1.20
CA LEU A 320 -17.21 -19.34 -1.08
C LEU A 320 -16.64 -19.99 0.20
N ALA A 321 -15.78 -19.28 0.93
CA ALA A 321 -15.31 -19.72 2.23
C ALA A 321 -16.49 -19.89 3.20
N GLN A 322 -16.44 -20.96 3.98
CA GLN A 322 -17.43 -21.33 4.98
C GLN A 322 -16.79 -21.39 6.37
N GLU A 323 -17.64 -21.26 7.38
CA GLU A 323 -17.23 -21.32 8.78
C GLU A 323 -16.52 -22.64 9.08
N GLY A 324 -15.32 -22.56 9.67
CA GLY A 324 -14.53 -23.74 10.02
C GLY A 324 -13.59 -24.26 8.94
N ASP A 325 -13.64 -23.75 7.70
CA ASP A 325 -12.69 -24.14 6.65
C ASP A 325 -11.24 -23.85 7.09
N THR A 326 -10.28 -24.63 6.59
CA THR A 326 -8.86 -24.35 6.83
C THR A 326 -8.32 -23.41 5.75
N VAL A 327 -7.62 -22.36 6.16
CA VAL A 327 -6.89 -21.45 5.27
C VAL A 327 -5.39 -21.48 5.62
N GLU A 328 -4.56 -21.58 4.59
CA GLU A 328 -3.11 -21.65 4.67
C GLU A 328 -2.51 -20.39 4.06
N ILE A 329 -1.69 -19.68 4.83
CA ILE A 329 -0.96 -18.48 4.42
C ILE A 329 0.53 -18.81 4.48
N ASP A 330 1.25 -18.60 3.38
CA ASP A 330 2.71 -18.77 3.29
C ASP A 330 3.30 -17.56 2.56
N ILE A 331 3.70 -16.55 3.34
CA ILE A 331 4.28 -15.30 2.82
C ILE A 331 5.61 -15.56 2.07
N PRO A 332 6.56 -16.37 2.59
CA PRO A 332 7.80 -16.66 1.87
C PRO A 332 7.57 -17.25 0.47
N ASN A 333 6.55 -18.10 0.32
CA ASN A 333 6.21 -18.73 -0.96
C ASN A 333 5.16 -17.94 -1.77
N ARG A 334 4.74 -16.76 -1.31
CA ARG A 334 3.68 -15.93 -1.92
C ARG A 334 2.36 -16.70 -2.15
N ARG A 335 1.97 -17.56 -1.21
CA ARG A 335 0.80 -18.44 -1.34
C ARG A 335 -0.27 -18.12 -0.29
N ILE A 336 -1.53 -18.13 -0.73
CA ILE A 336 -2.71 -18.17 0.15
C ILE A 336 -3.72 -19.18 -0.40
N HIS A 337 -4.14 -20.14 0.42
CA HIS A 337 -4.95 -21.27 -0.03
C HIS A 337 -6.08 -21.60 0.93
N LEU A 338 -7.28 -21.75 0.38
CA LEU A 338 -8.42 -22.35 1.06
C LEU A 338 -8.34 -23.86 0.85
N ALA A 339 -8.08 -24.62 1.92
CA ALA A 339 -7.88 -26.07 1.89
C ALA A 339 -9.22 -26.82 1.76
N VAL A 340 -9.87 -26.60 0.62
CA VAL A 340 -11.13 -27.21 0.19
C VAL A 340 -10.88 -27.75 -1.21
N SER A 341 -11.36 -28.96 -1.52
CA SER A 341 -11.16 -29.56 -2.84
C SER A 341 -11.84 -28.73 -3.93
N ASP A 342 -11.30 -28.80 -5.15
CA ASP A 342 -11.86 -28.10 -6.30
C ASP A 342 -13.31 -28.54 -6.60
N GLU A 343 -13.62 -29.83 -6.36
CA GLU A 343 -14.97 -30.38 -6.49
C GLU A 343 -15.96 -29.72 -5.52
N GLU A 344 -15.57 -29.54 -4.26
CA GLU A 344 -16.40 -28.89 -3.25
C GLU A 344 -16.51 -27.38 -3.53
N LEU A 345 -15.43 -26.71 -3.96
CA LEU A 345 -15.50 -25.30 -4.37
C LEU A 345 -16.42 -25.09 -5.58
N ALA A 346 -16.37 -25.99 -6.57
CA ALA A 346 -17.28 -25.96 -7.72
C ALA A 346 -18.74 -26.17 -7.29
N LYS A 347 -19.00 -27.09 -6.37
CA LYS A 347 -20.34 -27.30 -5.80
C LYS A 347 -20.83 -26.06 -5.05
N ARG A 348 -19.99 -25.44 -4.22
CA ARG A 348 -20.32 -24.19 -3.50
C ARG A 348 -20.60 -23.04 -4.45
N ARG A 349 -19.83 -22.93 -5.54
CA ARG A 349 -20.05 -21.95 -6.60
C ARG A 349 -21.40 -22.16 -7.28
N ALA A 350 -21.70 -23.37 -7.72
CA ALA A 350 -22.99 -23.70 -8.33
C ALA A 350 -24.17 -23.40 -7.37
N ALA A 351 -24.03 -23.72 -6.08
CA ALA A 351 -25.03 -23.39 -5.07
C ALA A 351 -25.18 -21.87 -4.83
N MET A 352 -24.09 -21.10 -4.93
CA MET A 352 -24.12 -19.64 -4.85
C MET A 352 -24.83 -19.03 -6.06
N GLU A 353 -24.50 -19.48 -7.27
CA GLU A 353 -25.10 -19.02 -8.52
C GLU A 353 -26.59 -19.38 -8.62
N ALA A 354 -26.99 -20.53 -8.07
CA ALA A 354 -28.39 -20.95 -7.99
C ALA A 354 -29.29 -20.00 -7.19
N LYS A 355 -28.72 -19.09 -6.38
CA LYS A 355 -29.48 -18.03 -5.69
C LYS A 355 -29.95 -16.90 -6.63
N GLY A 356 -29.54 -16.92 -7.90
CA GLY A 356 -29.98 -15.98 -8.91
C GLY A 356 -29.69 -14.53 -8.51
N ARG A 357 -30.74 -13.69 -8.41
CA ARG A 357 -30.58 -12.27 -8.05
C ARG A 357 -29.99 -12.03 -6.66
N ASP A 358 -30.03 -13.03 -5.78
CA ASP A 358 -29.53 -12.96 -4.42
C ASP A 358 -28.14 -13.60 -4.27
N ALA A 359 -27.54 -14.06 -5.37
CA ALA A 359 -26.16 -14.52 -5.42
C ALA A 359 -25.17 -13.37 -5.15
N TRP A 360 -24.03 -13.69 -4.54
CA TRP A 360 -22.91 -12.76 -4.31
C TRP A 360 -23.29 -11.48 -3.57
N LYS A 361 -24.26 -11.59 -2.66
CA LYS A 361 -24.68 -10.54 -1.75
C LYS A 361 -24.46 -10.96 -0.30
N PRO A 362 -24.20 -10.00 0.61
CA PRO A 362 -24.19 -10.29 2.03
C PRO A 362 -25.60 -10.70 2.52
N LEU A 363 -25.65 -11.76 3.31
CA LEU A 363 -26.72 -12.26 4.15
C LEU A 363 -26.92 -11.35 5.38
N GLY A 364 -28.16 -10.92 5.62
CA GLY A 364 -28.53 -10.22 6.86
C GLY A 364 -27.97 -8.80 7.01
N ARG A 365 -27.37 -8.22 5.97
CA ARG A 365 -26.82 -6.85 6.01
C ARG A 365 -27.88 -5.81 5.67
N GLU A 366 -28.41 -5.13 6.68
CA GLU A 366 -29.34 -4.02 6.51
C GLU A 366 -28.59 -2.68 6.38
N ARG A 367 -28.28 -2.28 5.14
CA ARG A 367 -27.58 -1.01 4.87
C ARG A 367 -28.22 -0.28 3.69
N VAL A 368 -28.49 1.02 3.89
CA VAL A 368 -28.88 1.90 2.78
C VAL A 368 -27.66 2.24 1.92
N VAL A 369 -27.65 1.78 0.68
CA VAL A 369 -26.61 2.12 -0.31
C VAL A 369 -27.10 3.29 -1.16
N SER A 370 -26.41 4.43 -1.07
CA SER A 370 -26.78 5.66 -1.78
C SER A 370 -26.69 5.48 -3.31
N PRO A 371 -27.42 6.30 -4.10
CA PRO A 371 -27.28 6.29 -5.56
C PRO A 371 -25.84 6.44 -6.05
N ALA A 372 -25.03 7.27 -5.37
CA ALA A 372 -23.62 7.48 -5.70
C ALA A 372 -22.78 6.19 -5.51
N LEU A 373 -22.98 5.48 -4.40
CA LEU A 373 -22.28 4.20 -4.16
C LEU A 373 -22.75 3.09 -5.10
N ARG A 374 -24.03 3.08 -5.47
CA ARG A 374 -24.53 2.16 -6.51
C ARG A 374 -23.91 2.46 -7.88
N ALA A 375 -23.79 3.73 -8.25
CA ALA A 375 -23.13 4.14 -9.48
C ALA A 375 -21.64 3.77 -9.48
N TYR A 376 -20.96 3.94 -8.34
CA TYR A 376 -19.59 3.46 -8.15
C TYR A 376 -19.49 1.95 -8.36
N ALA A 377 -20.30 1.16 -7.67
CA ALA A 377 -20.30 -0.30 -7.77
C ALA A 377 -20.57 -0.80 -9.21
N ALA A 378 -21.41 -0.09 -9.96
CA ALA A 378 -21.77 -0.47 -11.34
C ALA A 378 -20.61 -0.27 -12.34
N MET A 379 -19.65 0.60 -12.04
CA MET A 379 -18.57 0.96 -12.98
C MET A 379 -17.17 0.68 -12.45
N THR A 380 -17.01 0.37 -11.16
CA THR A 380 -15.68 0.10 -10.60
C THR A 380 -15.13 -1.23 -11.11
N THR A 381 -13.83 -1.31 -11.29
CA THR A 381 -13.10 -2.55 -11.55
C THR A 381 -12.65 -3.20 -10.24
N SER A 382 -12.02 -4.37 -10.34
CA SER A 382 -11.48 -5.08 -9.18
C SER A 382 -10.28 -4.34 -8.54
N ALA A 383 -9.91 -4.73 -7.32
CA ALA A 383 -8.82 -4.10 -6.59
C ALA A 383 -7.44 -4.37 -7.23
N ASP A 384 -7.25 -5.55 -7.84
CA ASP A 384 -6.02 -5.90 -8.58
C ASP A 384 -5.77 -5.02 -9.82
N THR A 385 -6.76 -4.24 -10.24
CA THR A 385 -6.66 -3.26 -11.32
C THR A 385 -6.79 -1.81 -10.84
N GLY A 386 -6.66 -1.57 -9.53
CA GLY A 386 -6.70 -0.22 -8.95
C GLY A 386 -8.11 0.30 -8.63
N ALA A 387 -9.15 -0.53 -8.75
CA ALA A 387 -10.55 -0.13 -8.56
C ALA A 387 -10.95 1.12 -9.38
N VAL A 388 -10.37 1.24 -10.59
CA VAL A 388 -10.65 2.33 -11.54
C VAL A 388 -12.08 2.27 -12.06
N ARG A 389 -12.49 3.30 -12.79
CA ARG A 389 -13.82 3.37 -13.40
C ARG A 389 -13.75 2.83 -14.83
N ASP A 390 -14.50 1.77 -15.09
CA ASP A 390 -14.78 1.25 -16.43
C ASP A 390 -16.25 1.51 -16.78
N VAL A 391 -16.46 2.52 -17.62
CA VAL A 391 -17.79 2.94 -18.08
C VAL A 391 -18.42 1.94 -19.05
N SER A 392 -17.61 1.09 -19.71
CA SER A 392 -18.11 0.09 -20.66
C SER A 392 -18.98 -0.97 -19.99
N GLN A 393 -18.90 -1.11 -18.66
CA GLN A 393 -19.77 -1.98 -17.85
C GLN A 393 -21.24 -1.52 -17.84
N VAL A 394 -21.51 -0.24 -18.08
CA VAL A 394 -22.87 0.33 -18.08
C VAL A 394 -23.31 0.90 -19.43
N GLU A 395 -22.37 1.06 -20.36
CA GLU A 395 -22.68 1.36 -21.76
C GLU A 395 -23.41 0.16 -22.39
N ARG A 396 -24.50 0.45 -23.10
CA ARG A 396 -25.22 -0.60 -23.85
C ARG A 396 -24.34 -1.00 -25.03
N LYS A 397 -23.92 -2.26 -25.07
CA LYS A 397 -23.36 -2.87 -26.30
C LYS A 397 -24.44 -3.09 -27.33
#